data_AF-G0RW77-F1
#
_entry.id   AF-G0RW77-F1
#
_cell.length_a   1.000
_cell.length_b   1.000
_cell.length_c   1.000
_cell.angle_alpha   90.00
_cell.angle_beta   90.00
_cell.angle_gamma   90.00
#
_symmetry.space_group_name_H-M   'P 1'
#
loop_
_entity.id
_entity.type
_entity.pdbx_description
1 polymer ?
#
loop_
_entity_poly.entity_id
_entity_poly.type
_entity_poly.pdbx_seq_one_letter_code
_entity_poly.pdbx_strand_id
1 'polypeptide(L)'
;PFIMVVINYRLNIFGFGASSDMLAAQSSQDAVKGVNFGLRDQKLALIWIRRNIAAFGGDQDKVTIMGHSAGAISCHIHLLEAELDTKKSLFSKAILLSGA
;
A
#
# COMPACT_ATOMS: atom_id res chain seq x y z
N PRO A 1 -24.41 5.38 -1.09
CA PRO A 1 -23.45 6.00 -0.17
C PRO A 1 -22.12 5.21 -0.15
N PHE A 2 -20.99 5.89 0.02
CA PHE A 2 -19.67 5.27 0.13
C PHE A 2 -18.85 5.95 1.25
N ILE A 3 -17.80 5.28 1.71
CA ILE A 3 -16.84 5.83 2.67
C ILE A 3 -15.55 6.13 1.91
N MET A 4 -15.03 7.35 2.06
CA MET A 4 -13.74 7.74 1.51
C MET A 4 -12.69 7.71 2.62
N VAL A 5 -11.57 7.05 2.37
CA VAL A 5 -10.39 7.08 3.23
C VAL A 5 -9.23 7.61 2.41
N VAL A 6 -8.61 8.69 2.88
CA VAL A 6 -7.40 9.27 2.29
C VAL A 6 -6.24 9.04 3.25
N ILE A 7 -5.11 8.59 2.71
CA ILE A 7 -3.94 8.21 3.51
C ILE A 7 -2.76 9.11 3.18
N ASN A 8 -1.90 9.33 4.17
CA ASN A 8 -0.56 9.85 3.95
C ASN A 8 0.43 8.69 3.90
N TYR A 9 1.50 8.85 3.14
CA TYR A 9 2.63 7.91 3.08
C TYR A 9 3.92 8.71 2.91
N ARG A 10 5.06 8.13 3.29
CA ARG A 10 6.35 8.81 3.15
C ARG A 10 6.68 9.08 1.68
N LEU A 11 7.20 10.27 1.42
CA LEU A 11 7.57 10.76 0.09
C LEU A 11 9.08 10.93 -0.04
N ASN A 12 9.56 11.02 -1.29
CA ASN A 12 10.95 11.32 -1.64
C ASN A 12 11.94 10.39 -0.89
N ILE A 13 13.11 10.91 -0.46
CA ILE A 13 14.16 10.15 0.21
C ILE A 13 13.66 9.41 1.47
N PHE A 14 12.65 9.94 2.16
CA PHE A 14 12.10 9.30 3.36
C PHE A 14 11.24 8.08 3.03
N GLY A 15 10.62 8.04 1.85
CA GLY A 15 9.79 6.92 1.40
C GLY A 15 10.52 5.95 0.47
N PHE A 16 11.51 6.43 -0.28
CA PHE A 16 12.09 5.72 -1.42
C PHE A 16 13.61 5.88 -1.51
N GLY A 17 14.25 6.49 -0.51
CA GLY A 17 15.70 6.56 -0.44
C GLY A 17 16.32 5.17 -0.31
N ALA A 18 17.32 4.89 -1.13
CA ALA A 18 17.96 3.59 -1.23
C ALA A 18 19.48 3.74 -1.26
N SER A 19 20.18 2.98 -0.41
CA SER A 19 21.63 2.82 -0.47
C SER A 19 22.04 1.41 -0.05
N SER A 20 23.25 0.99 -0.44
CA SER A 20 23.86 -0.26 0.02
C SER A 20 23.95 -0.32 1.54
N ASP A 21 24.30 0.79 2.18
CA ASP A 21 24.47 0.86 3.63
C ASP A 21 23.13 0.71 4.37
N MET A 22 22.06 1.30 3.82
CA MET A 22 20.70 1.12 4.35
C MET A 22 20.22 -0.33 4.24
N LEU A 23 20.63 -1.06 3.21
CA LEU A 23 20.33 -2.48 3.07
C LEU A 23 21.20 -3.34 4.00
N ALA A 24 22.49 -3.02 4.14
CA ALA A 24 23.43 -3.72 5.01
C ALA A 24 23.11 -3.53 6.51
N ALA A 25 22.53 -2.40 6.87
CA ALA A 25 22.07 -2.11 8.24
C ALA A 25 20.83 -2.92 8.65
N GLN A 26 20.11 -3.55 7.70
CA GLN A 26 18.94 -4.36 8.01
C GLN A 26 19.35 -5.73 8.53
N SER A 27 18.75 -6.13 9.64
CA SER A 27 18.97 -7.44 10.24
C SER A 27 18.39 -8.55 9.36
N SER A 28 19.03 -9.72 9.39
CA SER A 28 18.46 -10.91 8.77
C SER A 28 17.10 -11.28 9.36
N GLN A 29 16.84 -10.86 10.61
CA GLN A 29 15.60 -11.09 11.36
C GLN A 29 14.52 -10.02 11.13
N ASP A 30 14.83 -8.95 10.39
CA ASP A 30 13.83 -7.90 10.13
C ASP A 30 12.68 -8.46 9.30
N ALA A 31 11.46 -8.27 9.82
CA ALA A 31 10.23 -8.68 9.15
C ALA A 31 10.00 -7.95 7.80
N VAL A 32 10.73 -6.85 7.58
CA VAL A 32 10.47 -5.83 6.57
C VAL A 32 11.81 -5.44 5.97
N LYS A 33 12.18 -6.03 4.81
CA LYS A 33 13.47 -5.81 4.12
C LYS A 33 13.39 -4.96 2.85
N GLY A 34 14.41 -4.21 2.50
CA GLY A 34 14.41 -3.28 1.37
C GLY A 34 14.02 -1.86 1.76
N VAL A 35 13.77 -1.02 0.74
CA VAL A 35 13.81 0.45 0.85
C VAL A 35 12.57 1.17 0.32
N ASN A 36 11.55 0.42 -0.10
CA ASN A 36 10.26 0.95 -0.58
C ASN A 36 9.32 1.30 0.58
N PHE A 37 9.80 2.12 1.52
CA PHE A 37 9.09 2.45 2.74
C PHE A 37 7.74 3.14 2.50
N GLY A 38 7.63 4.01 1.49
CA GLY A 38 6.39 4.69 1.13
C GLY A 38 5.29 3.70 0.69
N LEU A 39 5.63 2.70 -0.13
CA LEU A 39 4.68 1.63 -0.51
C LEU A 39 4.29 0.76 0.68
N ARG A 40 5.20 0.57 1.63
CA ARG A 40 4.90 -0.16 2.87
C ARG A 40 3.95 0.59 3.78
N ASP A 41 4.07 1.91 3.86
CA ASP A 41 3.12 2.74 4.59
C ASP A 41 1.71 2.59 3.99
N GLN A 42 1.61 2.61 2.65
CA GLN A 42 0.35 2.40 1.95
C GLN A 42 -0.23 0.99 2.23
N LYS A 43 0.59 -0.06 2.17
CA LYS A 43 0.17 -1.43 2.52
C LYS A 43 -0.31 -1.51 3.97
N LEU A 44 0.40 -0.88 4.91
CA LEU A 44 0.01 -0.86 6.31
C LEU A 44 -1.33 -0.14 6.50
N ALA A 45 -1.56 0.96 5.78
CA ALA A 45 -2.84 1.64 5.76
C ALA A 45 -3.96 0.76 5.19
N LEU A 46 -3.72 -0.01 4.12
CA LEU A 46 -4.69 -0.97 3.59
C LEU A 46 -5.04 -2.08 4.60
N ILE A 47 -4.04 -2.60 5.32
CA ILE A 47 -4.26 -3.55 6.42
C ILE A 47 -5.14 -2.92 7.51
N TRP A 48 -4.84 -1.68 7.89
CA TRP A 48 -5.62 -0.94 8.88
C TRP A 48 -7.06 -0.74 8.40
N ILE A 49 -7.26 -0.30 7.16
CA ILE A 49 -8.59 -0.09 6.57
C ILE A 49 -9.37 -1.41 6.61
N ARG A 50 -8.81 -2.50 6.10
CA ARG A 50 -9.49 -3.81 6.10
C ARG A 50 -9.91 -4.24 7.50
N ARG A 51 -9.07 -4.00 8.52
CA ARG A 51 -9.35 -4.36 9.92
C ARG A 51 -10.39 -3.48 10.60
N ASN A 52 -10.54 -2.21 10.18
CA ASN A 52 -11.30 -1.21 10.95
C ASN A 52 -12.52 -0.64 10.22
N ILE A 53 -12.62 -0.76 8.89
CA ILE A 53 -13.66 -0.05 8.11
C ILE A 53 -15.09 -0.44 8.50
N ALA A 54 -15.28 -1.67 9.03
CA ALA A 54 -16.57 -2.12 9.56
C ALA A 54 -17.08 -1.26 10.73
N ALA A 55 -16.19 -0.75 11.58
CA ALA A 55 -16.56 0.13 12.69
C ALA A 55 -17.09 1.50 12.21
N PHE A 56 -16.79 1.87 10.97
CA PHE A 56 -17.28 3.09 10.32
C PHE A 56 -18.50 2.81 9.41
N GLY A 57 -19.03 1.59 9.43
CA GLY A 57 -20.16 1.17 8.58
C GLY A 57 -19.78 0.74 7.17
N GLY A 58 -18.51 0.48 6.90
CA GLY A 58 -18.04 -0.02 5.60
C GLY A 58 -17.94 -1.55 5.53
N ASP A 59 -17.82 -2.07 4.30
CA ASP A 59 -17.66 -3.49 4.03
C ASP A 59 -16.20 -3.79 3.66
N GLN A 60 -15.50 -4.56 4.50
CA GLN A 60 -14.08 -4.91 4.31
C GLN A 60 -13.80 -5.73 3.05
N ASP A 61 -14.81 -6.39 2.46
CA ASP A 61 -14.68 -7.16 1.22
C ASP A 61 -15.06 -6.33 -0.02
N LYS A 62 -15.41 -5.05 0.14
CA LYS A 62 -15.73 -4.10 -0.96
C LYS A 62 -14.83 -2.87 -0.98
N VAL A 63 -13.56 -3.04 -0.59
CA VAL A 63 -12.56 -1.97 -0.67
C VAL A 63 -12.11 -1.78 -2.13
N THR A 64 -12.12 -0.52 -2.60
CA THR A 64 -11.57 -0.12 -3.90
C THR A 64 -10.43 0.87 -3.66
N ILE A 65 -9.25 0.61 -4.24
CA ILE A 65 -8.15 1.57 -4.23
C ILE A 65 -8.20 2.46 -5.47
N MET A 66 -7.84 3.73 -5.31
CA MET A 66 -7.88 4.71 -6.39
C MET A 66 -6.78 5.73 -6.21
N GLY A 67 -6.11 6.10 -7.30
CA GLY A 67 -5.07 7.12 -7.27
C GLY A 67 -4.84 7.77 -8.63
N HIS A 68 -4.22 8.95 -8.61
CA HIS A 68 -3.83 9.70 -9.80
C HIS A 68 -2.31 9.84 -9.87
N SER A 69 -1.72 9.77 -11.07
CA SER A 69 -0.27 9.90 -11.30
C SER A 69 0.53 8.90 -10.44
N ALA A 70 1.43 9.37 -9.56
CA ALA A 70 2.16 8.51 -8.63
C ALA A 70 1.24 7.63 -7.74
N GLY A 71 0.04 8.11 -7.42
CA GLY A 71 -0.97 7.31 -6.71
C GLY A 71 -1.56 6.19 -7.57
N ALA A 72 -1.67 6.38 -8.89
CA ALA A 72 -2.11 5.34 -9.82
C ALA A 72 -1.04 4.25 -9.97
N ILE A 73 0.24 4.65 -10.08
CA ILE A 73 1.39 3.72 -10.05
C ILE A 73 1.42 2.94 -8.73
N SER A 74 1.19 3.61 -7.60
CA SER A 74 1.08 2.95 -6.29
C SER A 74 -0.05 1.90 -6.26
N CYS A 75 -1.21 2.23 -6.82
CA CYS A 75 -2.32 1.28 -6.95
C CYS A 75 -1.95 0.08 -7.84
N HIS A 76 -1.25 0.32 -8.94
CA HIS A 76 -0.78 -0.75 -9.83
C HIS A 76 0.18 -1.70 -9.11
N ILE A 77 1.15 -1.16 -8.35
CA ILE A 77 2.10 -1.98 -7.60
C ILE A 77 1.38 -2.85 -6.56
N HIS A 78 0.39 -2.30 -5.85
CA HIS A 78 -0.41 -3.10 -4.91
C HIS A 78 -1.32 -4.12 -5.60
N LEU A 79 -1.77 -3.86 -6.82
CA LEU A 79 -2.48 -4.85 -7.64
C LEU A 79 -1.55 -6.02 -7.97
N LEU A 80 -0.34 -5.74 -8.46
CA LEU A 80 0.66 -6.77 -8.75
C LEU A 80 1.04 -7.57 -7.50
N GLU A 81 1.20 -6.89 -6.36
CA GLU A 81 1.44 -7.57 -5.08
C GLU A 81 0.29 -8.51 -4.70
N ALA A 82 -0.97 -8.10 -4.91
CA ALA A 82 -2.14 -8.93 -4.62
C ALA A 82 -2.29 -10.14 -5.56
N GLU A 83 -1.90 -10.01 -6.83
CA GLU A 83 -1.92 -11.11 -7.81
C GLU A 83 -0.77 -12.11 -7.59
N LEU A 84 0.39 -11.64 -7.11
CA LEU A 84 1.57 -12.47 -6.90
C LEU A 84 1.63 -13.12 -5.51
N ASP A 85 0.97 -12.55 -4.49
CA ASP A 85 0.89 -13.12 -3.14
C ASP A 85 -0.23 -14.18 -3.05
N THR A 86 -0.01 -15.26 -2.29
CA THR A 86 -1.02 -16.31 -2.10
C THR A 86 -2.04 -15.96 -1.00
N LYS A 87 -1.84 -14.84 -0.32
CA LYS A 87 -2.72 -14.35 0.74
C LYS A 87 -3.95 -13.65 0.16
N LYS A 88 -5.05 -13.65 0.92
CA LYS A 88 -6.27 -12.91 0.57
C LYS A 88 -5.93 -11.43 0.36
N SER A 89 -6.28 -10.91 -0.82
CA SER A 89 -6.07 -9.50 -1.18
C SER A 89 -6.69 -8.53 -0.15
N LEU A 90 -6.07 -7.36 0.03
CA LEU A 90 -6.54 -6.32 0.94
C LEU A 90 -7.65 -5.45 0.36
N PHE A 91 -7.88 -5.52 -0.95
CA PHE A 91 -8.89 -4.78 -1.69
C PHE A 91 -9.41 -5.61 -2.87
N SER A 92 -10.53 -5.20 -3.44
CA SER A 92 -11.26 -5.99 -4.44
C SER A 92 -11.27 -5.36 -5.82
N LYS A 93 -10.96 -4.06 -5.92
CA LYS A 93 -10.95 -3.28 -7.17
C LYS A 93 -9.89 -2.18 -7.12
N ALA A 94 -9.39 -1.76 -8.28
CA ALA A 94 -8.47 -0.64 -8.42
C ALA A 94 -8.89 0.31 -9.55
N ILE A 95 -8.69 1.60 -9.37
CA ILE A 95 -8.89 2.66 -10.38
C ILE A 95 -7.57 3.42 -10.54
N LEU A 96 -6.97 3.31 -11.72
CA LEU A 96 -5.67 3.90 -12.04
C LEU A 96 -5.89 5.10 -12.97
N LEU A 97 -5.70 6.31 -12.45
CA LEU A 97 -5.87 7.53 -13.22
C LEU A 97 -4.50 8.08 -13.66
N SER A 98 -4.19 8.00 -14.95
CA SER A 98 -2.99 8.62 -15.54
C SER A 98 -1.67 8.18 -14.89
N GLY A 99 -1.50 6.87 -14.69
CA GLY A 99 -0.26 6.23 -14.24
C GLY A 99 -0.45 4.71 -14.11
N ALA A 100 0.56 3.93 -14.48
CA ALA A 100 0.61 2.47 -14.34
C ALA A 100 2.06 2.07 -14.07
#